data_AF-A0AAW2H7T0-F1
#
_entry.id   AF-A0AAW2H7T0-F1
#
_cell.length_a   1.000
_cell.length_b   1.000
_cell.length_c   1.000
_cell.angle_alpha   90.00
_cell.angle_beta   90.00
_cell.angle_gamma   90.00
#
_symmetry.space_group_name_H-M   'P 1'
#
loop_
_entity.id
_entity.type
_entity.pdbx_description
1 polymer ?
#
loop_
_entity_poly.entity_id
_entity_poly.type
_entity_poly.pdbx_seq_one_letter_code
_entity_poly.pdbx_strand_id
1 'polypeptide(L)'
;MRLRKEKAEKMYPMPVEKLRPVVRCSSIRYNIKQRLGRGFTPEECRGAGLDYNYARTIGIAVDMRRRNMNKETFDENVERLKLYTSRLTIYKDKEEAKRSGVVQHTGKIMPVKRAVPVVQTVKIDEIAQRFPSK
;
A
#
# COMPACT_ATOMS: atom_id res chain seq x y z
N MET A 1 3.07 -13.46 -23.16
CA MET A 1 1.93 -12.68 -22.61
C MET A 1 0.70 -13.51 -22.27
N ARG A 2 0.39 -14.57 -23.03
CA ARG A 2 -0.80 -15.43 -22.88
C ARG A 2 -1.13 -15.85 -21.43
N LEU A 3 -0.16 -16.44 -20.70
CA LEU A 3 -0.37 -16.91 -19.32
C LEU A 3 -0.84 -15.82 -18.33
N ARG A 4 -0.42 -14.56 -18.53
CA ARG A 4 -0.88 -13.45 -17.68
C ARG A 4 -2.33 -13.09 -17.97
N LYS A 5 -2.75 -13.14 -19.23
CA LYS A 5 -4.13 -12.89 -19.67
C LYS A 5 -5.07 -13.98 -19.15
N GLU A 6 -4.69 -15.25 -19.31
CA GLU A 6 -5.46 -16.39 -18.80
C GLU A 6 -5.65 -16.32 -17.28
N LYS A 7 -4.61 -15.92 -16.54
CA LYS A 7 -4.71 -15.68 -15.09
C LYS A 7 -5.68 -14.54 -14.74
N ALA A 8 -5.69 -13.46 -15.52
CA ALA A 8 -6.58 -12.34 -15.31
C ALA A 8 -8.05 -12.72 -15.57
N GLU A 9 -8.31 -13.44 -16.66
CA GLU A 9 -9.64 -13.96 -17.02
C GLU A 9 -10.17 -14.93 -15.96
N LYS A 10 -9.32 -15.81 -15.42
CA LYS A 10 -9.71 -16.76 -14.36
C LYS A 10 -10.14 -16.07 -13.06
N MET A 11 -9.49 -14.95 -12.71
CA MET A 11 -9.74 -14.22 -11.46
C MET A 11 -10.77 -13.11 -11.60
N TYR A 12 -11.27 -12.83 -12.80
CA TYR A 12 -12.30 -11.84 -13.03
C TYR A 12 -13.49 -12.02 -12.06
N PRO A 13 -13.94 -10.96 -11.36
CA PRO A 13 -13.58 -9.53 -11.48
C PRO A 13 -12.42 -9.05 -10.59
N MET A 14 -11.82 -9.91 -9.77
CA MET A 14 -10.79 -9.51 -8.79
C MET A 14 -9.48 -9.05 -9.46
N PRO A 15 -8.78 -8.03 -8.93
CA PRO A 15 -7.47 -7.63 -9.44
C PRO A 15 -6.43 -8.75 -9.36
N VAL A 16 -5.46 -8.75 -10.30
CA VAL A 16 -4.43 -9.80 -10.38
C VAL A 16 -3.34 -9.66 -9.31
N GLU A 17 -3.01 -8.42 -8.97
CA GLU A 17 -2.01 -8.08 -7.97
C GLU A 17 -2.66 -7.92 -6.59
N LYS A 18 -1.92 -8.23 -5.52
CA LYS A 18 -2.35 -7.98 -4.15
C LYS A 18 -1.95 -6.59 -3.69
N LEU A 19 -2.70 -6.00 -2.75
CA LEU A 19 -2.26 -4.79 -2.07
C LEU A 19 -0.98 -5.08 -1.26
N ARG A 20 0.02 -4.21 -1.43
CA ARG A 20 1.30 -4.26 -0.72
C ARG A 20 1.51 -2.96 0.07
N PRO A 21 2.20 -3.01 1.24
CA PRO A 21 2.47 -1.84 2.07
C PRO A 21 3.54 -0.94 1.44
N VAL A 22 3.62 0.30 1.93
CA VAL A 22 4.72 1.22 1.66
C VAL A 22 5.79 1.02 2.73
N VAL A 23 7.04 0.81 2.29
CA VAL A 23 8.17 0.53 3.18
C VAL A 23 9.40 1.30 2.71
N ARG A 24 10.23 1.78 3.64
CA ARG A 24 11.52 2.41 3.35
C ARG A 24 12.57 1.35 2.98
N CYS A 25 13.52 1.69 2.12
CA CYS A 25 14.66 0.81 1.85
C CYS A 25 15.62 0.78 3.04
N SER A 26 16.39 -0.30 3.19
CA SER A 26 17.13 -0.59 4.43
C SER A 26 18.45 0.17 4.60
N SER A 27 19.26 0.30 3.55
CA SER A 27 20.63 0.86 3.68
C SER A 27 20.64 2.39 3.69
N ILE A 28 21.70 2.98 4.27
CA ILE A 28 21.93 4.44 4.30
C ILE A 28 21.83 5.05 2.89
N ARG A 29 22.33 4.35 1.87
CA ARG A 29 22.26 4.80 0.47
C ARG A 29 20.83 4.93 -0.07
N TYR A 30 19.89 4.13 0.44
CA TYR A 30 18.53 4.01 -0.12
C TYR A 30 17.40 4.35 0.84
N ASN A 31 17.67 4.58 2.12
CA ASN A 31 16.66 4.86 3.16
C ASN A 31 15.80 6.10 2.89
N ILE A 32 16.23 6.99 1.97
CA ILE A 32 15.47 8.14 1.47
C ILE A 32 14.29 7.70 0.58
N LYS A 33 14.43 6.55 -0.10
CA LYS A 33 13.44 6.04 -1.05
C LYS A 33 12.44 5.11 -0.36
N GLN A 34 11.16 5.29 -0.70
CA GLN A 34 10.10 4.33 -0.41
C GLN A 34 9.91 3.36 -1.58
N ARG A 35 9.41 2.16 -1.26
CA ARG A 35 9.04 1.12 -2.23
C ARG A 35 7.85 0.32 -1.71
N LEU A 36 7.28 -0.50 -2.59
CA LEU A 36 6.30 -1.50 -2.17
C LEU A 36 7.01 -2.65 -1.43
N GLY A 37 6.48 -3.00 -0.27
CA GLY A 37 6.95 -4.10 0.57
C GLY A 37 6.40 -5.46 0.17
N ARG A 38 6.71 -6.48 0.99
CA ARG A 38 6.20 -7.85 0.79
C ARG A 38 4.74 -7.99 1.20
N GLY A 39 4.38 -7.50 2.38
CA GLY A 39 3.03 -7.58 2.95
C GLY A 39 2.91 -6.80 4.26
N PHE A 40 1.67 -6.49 4.63
CA PHE A 40 1.28 -5.82 5.87
C PHE A 40 1.58 -6.69 7.09
N THR A 41 1.87 -6.07 8.23
CA THR A 41 2.00 -6.81 9.49
C THR A 41 0.61 -7.13 10.05
N PRO A 42 0.44 -8.19 10.86
CA PRO A 42 -0.84 -8.49 11.51
C PRO A 42 -1.35 -7.35 12.39
N GLU A 43 -0.44 -6.59 13.00
CA GLU A 43 -0.75 -5.41 13.80
C GLU A 43 -1.29 -4.25 12.97
N GLU A 44 -0.74 -4.00 11.77
CA GLU A 44 -1.29 -2.98 10.85
C GLU A 44 -2.70 -3.38 10.39
N CYS A 45 -2.92 -4.66 10.06
CA CYS A 45 -4.25 -5.17 9.74
C CYS A 45 -5.23 -4.94 10.89
N ARG A 46 -4.81 -5.25 12.13
CA ARG A 46 -5.60 -5.01 13.34
C ARG A 46 -5.89 -3.52 13.54
N GLY A 47 -4.92 -2.64 13.32
CA GLY A 47 -5.10 -1.18 13.37
C GLY A 47 -6.08 -0.64 12.33
N ALA A 48 -6.26 -1.35 11.21
CA ALA A 48 -7.27 -1.07 10.20
C ALA A 48 -8.63 -1.74 10.48
N GLY A 49 -8.78 -2.49 11.58
CA GLY A 49 -10.01 -3.21 11.92
C GLY A 49 -10.20 -4.53 11.16
N LEU A 50 -9.12 -5.11 10.61
CA LEU A 50 -9.16 -6.34 9.82
C LEU A 50 -8.42 -7.47 10.55
N ASP A 51 -9.00 -8.66 10.57
CA ASP A 51 -8.23 -9.87 10.89
C ASP A 51 -7.25 -10.19 9.76
N TYR A 52 -6.04 -10.66 10.11
CA TYR A 52 -5.00 -10.91 9.13
C TYR A 52 -5.30 -12.12 8.24
N ASN A 53 -6.11 -13.10 8.70
CA ASN A 53 -6.55 -14.21 7.85
C ASN A 53 -7.61 -13.73 6.85
N TYR A 54 -8.55 -12.91 7.32
CA TYR A 54 -9.54 -12.28 6.44
C TYR A 54 -8.89 -11.33 5.42
N ALA A 55 -7.88 -10.55 5.81
CA ALA A 55 -7.15 -9.68 4.89
C ALA A 55 -6.57 -10.45 3.69
N ARG A 56 -6.08 -11.69 3.91
CA ARG A 56 -5.53 -12.52 2.82
C ARG A 56 -6.56 -12.94 1.78
N THR A 57 -7.84 -13.07 2.16
CA THR A 57 -8.93 -13.46 1.24
C THR A 57 -9.34 -12.31 0.34
N ILE A 58 -9.39 -11.08 0.87
CA ILE A 58 -9.78 -9.85 0.13
C ILE A 58 -8.63 -9.23 -0.70
N GLY A 59 -7.56 -9.98 -0.94
CA GLY A 59 -6.47 -9.55 -1.82
C GLY A 59 -5.39 -8.70 -1.17
N ILE A 60 -5.25 -8.71 0.16
CA ILE A 60 -4.18 -8.03 0.89
C ILE A 60 -3.02 -9.00 1.14
N ALA A 61 -1.78 -8.56 0.87
CA ALA A 61 -0.60 -9.36 1.19
C ALA A 61 -0.20 -9.17 2.66
N VAL A 62 0.01 -10.25 3.40
CA VAL A 62 0.40 -10.21 4.83
C VAL A 62 1.78 -10.84 5.01
N ASP A 63 2.65 -10.21 5.81
CA ASP A 63 3.99 -10.69 6.15
C ASP A 63 4.20 -10.75 7.66
N MET A 64 4.14 -11.96 8.22
CA MET A 64 4.25 -12.19 9.67
C MET A 64 5.66 -12.00 10.22
N ARG A 65 6.68 -11.88 9.35
CA ARG A 65 8.09 -11.75 9.75
C ARG A 65 8.52 -10.29 9.93
N ARG A 66 7.79 -9.35 9.34
CA ARG A 66 8.13 -7.92 9.44
C ARG A 66 7.73 -7.41 10.81
N ARG A 67 8.60 -6.61 11.43
CA ARG A 67 8.36 -5.95 12.72
C ARG A 67 8.03 -4.48 12.49
N ASN A 68 7.11 -3.95 13.28
CA ASN A 68 6.79 -2.52 13.30
C ASN A 68 7.81 -1.81 14.19
N MET A 69 8.50 -0.81 13.65
CA MET A 69 9.54 -0.07 14.38
C MET A 69 9.14 1.38 14.65
N ASN A 70 8.41 2.02 13.71
CA ASN A 70 8.10 3.44 13.75
C ASN A 70 6.60 3.66 13.60
N LYS A 71 6.09 4.65 14.34
CA LYS A 71 4.68 5.05 14.30
C LYS A 71 4.25 5.59 12.93
N GLU A 72 5.06 6.45 12.32
CA GLU A 72 4.76 7.07 11.02
C GLU A 72 4.46 6.02 9.93
N THR A 73 5.33 5.02 9.79
CA THR A 73 5.15 3.95 8.80
C THR A 73 3.99 3.03 9.12
N PHE A 74 3.67 2.88 10.41
CA PHE A 74 2.52 2.09 10.84
C PHE A 74 1.22 2.81 10.45
N ASP A 75 1.10 4.10 10.79
CA ASP A 75 -0.06 4.94 10.50
C ASP A 75 -0.29 5.07 8.98
N GLU A 76 0.77 5.31 8.19
CA GLU A 76 0.70 5.37 6.72
C GLU A 76 0.13 4.07 6.12
N ASN A 77 0.55 2.91 6.64
CA ASN A 77 0.09 1.61 6.16
C ASN A 77 -1.33 1.27 6.64
N VAL A 78 -1.72 1.68 7.85
CA VAL A 78 -3.09 1.55 8.34
C VAL A 78 -4.05 2.39 7.50
N GLU A 79 -3.70 3.65 7.21
CA GLU A 79 -4.49 4.51 6.33
C GLU A 79 -4.60 3.91 4.92
N ARG A 80 -3.50 3.37 4.40
CA ARG A 80 -3.49 2.68 3.11
C ARG A 80 -4.43 1.48 3.07
N LEU A 81 -4.53 0.70 4.15
CA LEU A 81 -5.49 -0.41 4.26
C LEU A 81 -6.92 0.11 4.26
N LYS A 82 -7.23 1.15 5.04
CA LYS A 82 -8.56 1.78 5.09
C LYS A 82 -8.98 2.35 3.73
N LEU A 83 -8.05 2.96 3.00
CA LEU A 83 -8.31 3.48 1.66
C LEU A 83 -8.53 2.37 0.63
N TYR A 84 -7.91 1.21 0.81
CA TYR A 84 -8.15 0.06 -0.07
C TYR A 84 -9.51 -0.57 0.23
N THR A 85 -9.88 -0.77 1.49
CA THR A 85 -11.18 -1.34 1.86
C THR A 85 -12.35 -0.45 1.48
N SER A 86 -12.21 0.88 1.55
CA SER A 86 -13.27 1.80 1.12
C SER A 86 -13.54 1.75 -0.40
N ARG A 87 -12.57 1.27 -1.19
CA ARG A 87 -12.69 1.13 -2.65
C ARG A 87 -13.09 -0.28 -3.10
N LEU A 88 -13.21 -1.23 -2.16
CA LEU A 88 -13.55 -2.61 -2.47
C LEU A 88 -15.06 -2.83 -2.46
N THR A 89 -15.54 -3.57 -3.45
CA THR A 89 -16.90 -4.11 -3.49
C THR A 89 -16.83 -5.63 -3.30
N ILE A 90 -17.59 -6.17 -2.35
CA ILE A 90 -17.63 -7.60 -2.06
C ILE A 90 -18.87 -8.20 -2.71
N TYR A 91 -18.67 -9.28 -3.46
CA TYR A 91 -19.76 -10.08 -4.04
C TYR A 91 -20.03 -11.30 -3.16
N LYS A 92 -21.27 -11.81 -3.18
CA LYS A 92 -21.64 -13.00 -2.42
C LYS A 92 -21.01 -14.26 -3.04
N ASP A 93 -21.17 -14.39 -4.36
CA ASP A 93 -20.80 -15.59 -5.09
C ASP A 93 -20.02 -15.27 -6.38
N LYS A 94 -19.32 -16.28 -6.92
CA LYS A 94 -18.52 -16.14 -8.13
C LYS A 94 -19.35 -15.82 -9.37
N GLU A 95 -20.58 -16.33 -9.45
CA GLU A 95 -21.46 -16.09 -10.59
C GLU A 95 -21.94 -14.63 -10.63
N GLU A 96 -22.32 -14.10 -9.47
CA GLU A 96 -22.67 -12.68 -9.31
C GLU A 96 -21.48 -11.79 -9.68
N ALA A 97 -20.29 -12.13 -9.18
CA ALA A 97 -19.06 -11.40 -9.46
C ALA A 97 -18.74 -11.34 -10.97
N LYS A 98 -18.96 -12.45 -11.71
CA LYS A 98 -18.77 -12.47 -13.17
C LYS A 98 -19.84 -11.71 -13.95
N ARG A 99 -21.06 -11.66 -13.43
CA ARG A 99 -22.16 -10.92 -14.07
C ARG A 99 -22.06 -9.41 -13.86
N SER A 100 -21.30 -8.97 -12.86
CA SER A 100 -21.17 -7.57 -12.47
C SER A 100 -20.72 -6.62 -13.59
N GLY A 101 -20.03 -7.12 -14.63
CA GLY A 101 -19.57 -6.29 -15.75
C GLY A 101 -18.51 -5.25 -15.36
N VAL A 102 -17.97 -5.32 -14.13
CA VAL A 102 -17.02 -4.33 -13.61
C VAL A 102 -15.67 -4.46 -14.32
N VAL A 103 -15.02 -3.32 -14.55
CA VAL A 103 -13.66 -3.27 -15.11
C VAL A 103 -12.65 -3.75 -14.08
N GLN A 104 -11.94 -4.83 -14.41
CA GLN A 104 -10.87 -5.36 -13.56
C GLN A 104 -9.69 -4.36 -13.53
N HIS A 105 -9.19 -4.04 -12.32
CA HIS A 105 -8.01 -3.20 -12.18
C HIS A 105 -6.76 -3.90 -12.75
N THR A 106 -6.05 -3.22 -13.65
CA THR A 106 -4.81 -3.70 -14.26
C THR A 106 -3.58 -3.06 -13.62
N GLY A 107 -2.49 -3.81 -13.50
CA GLY A 107 -1.23 -3.32 -12.92
C GLY A 107 -1.21 -3.28 -11.38
N LYS A 108 -0.28 -2.47 -10.83
CA LYS A 108 -0.02 -2.40 -9.39
C LYS A 108 -1.08 -1.57 -8.69
N ILE A 109 -1.70 -2.12 -7.64
CA ILE A 109 -2.68 -1.41 -6.81
C ILE A 109 -1.98 -0.32 -6.00
N MET A 110 -2.43 0.93 -6.17
CA MET A 110 -1.95 2.12 -5.46
C MET A 110 -0.41 2.25 -5.46
N PRO A 111 0.23 2.47 -6.61
CA PRO A 111 1.68 2.50 -6.71
C PRO A 111 2.29 3.66 -5.91
N VAL A 112 3.48 3.44 -5.36
CA VAL A 112 4.27 4.52 -4.74
C VAL A 112 4.74 5.46 -5.85
N LYS A 113 4.24 6.71 -5.84
CA LYS A 113 4.65 7.74 -6.78
C LYS A 113 6.06 8.21 -6.42
N ARG A 114 6.94 8.31 -7.41
CA ARG A 114 8.27 8.91 -7.21
C ARG A 114 8.10 10.42 -7.19
N ALA A 115 8.19 11.03 -6.02
CA ALA A 115 8.20 12.49 -5.89
C ALA A 115 9.59 13.04 -6.23
N VAL A 116 9.63 14.12 -7.00
CA VAL A 116 10.83 14.95 -7.16
C VAL A 116 10.92 15.83 -5.90
N PRO A 117 12.07 15.90 -5.21
CA PRO A 117 12.20 16.74 -4.04
C PRO A 117 11.99 18.20 -4.43
N VAL A 118 11.05 18.87 -3.77
CA VAL A 118 10.80 20.30 -3.95
C VAL A 118 11.72 21.06 -3.00
N VAL A 119 12.45 22.05 -3.53
CA VAL A 119 13.31 22.92 -2.71
C VAL A 119 12.40 23.83 -1.89
N GLN A 120 12.49 23.72 -0.57
CA GLN A 120 11.80 24.62 0.34
C GLN A 120 12.64 25.90 0.49
N THR A 121 12.00 27.06 0.34
CA THR A 121 12.64 28.37 0.52
C THR A 121 12.22 28.97 1.86
N VAL A 122 13.16 29.61 2.52
CA VAL A 122 12.94 30.33 3.79
C VAL A 122 13.53 31.71 3.63
N LYS A 123 12.89 32.73 4.22
CA LYS A 123 13.44 34.09 4.23
C LYS A 123 14.71 34.14 5.08
N ILE A 124 15.66 34.98 4.68
CA ILE A 124 16.96 35.09 5.36
C ILE A 124 16.78 35.48 6.84
N ASP A 125 15.85 36.40 7.12
CA ASP A 125 15.57 36.88 8.49
C ASP A 125 15.05 35.77 9.42
N GLU A 126 14.40 34.75 8.88
CA GLU A 126 13.83 33.62 9.64
C GLU A 126 14.87 32.50 9.88
N ILE A 127 16.03 32.54 9.20
CA ILE A 127 17.05 31.49 9.31
C ILE A 127 17.61 31.43 10.73
N ALA A 128 17.93 32.57 11.32
CA ALA A 128 18.51 32.63 12.67
C ALA A 128 17.55 32.10 13.74
N GLN A 129 16.24 32.28 13.55
CA GLN A 129 15.21 31.75 14.46
C GLN A 129 14.99 30.24 14.29
N ARG A 130 15.05 29.76 13.05
CA ARG A 130 14.74 28.36 12.71
C ARG A 130 15.93 27.41 12.87
N PHE A 131 17.15 27.91 12.68
CA PHE A 131 18.40 27.18 12.80
C PHE A 131 19.40 28.00 13.62
N PRO A 132 19.24 28.08 14.95
CA PRO A 132 20.19 28.81 15.79
C PRO A 132 21.58 28.18 15.68
N SER A 133 22.61 29.01 15.52
CA SER A 133 24.00 28.59 15.70
C SER A 133 24.16 28.02 17.10
N LYS A 134 24.76 26.83 17.22
CA LYS A 134 25.29 26.37 18.50
C LYS A 134 26.36 27.30 19.02
#